data_AF-A0A0C5GB73-F1
#
_entry.id   AF-A0A0C5GB73-F1
#
_cell.length_a   1.000
_cell.length_b   1.000
_cell.length_c   1.000
_cell.angle_alpha   90.00
_cell.angle_beta   90.00
_cell.angle_gamma   90.00
#
_symmetry.space_group_name_H-M   'P 1'
#
loop_
_entity.id
_entity.type
_entity.pdbx_description
1 polymer ?
#
loop_
_entity_poly.entity_id
_entity_poly.type
_entity_poly.pdbx_seq_one_letter_code
_entity_poly.pdbx_strand_id
1 'polypeptide(L)'
;MLGAGLISGAVAGSWLAGDSAQDGARGSFAAAGDLWHGVPVDRLFPPTVQGRGAGPGGADRTWTRIAVAPDSGCAGAFDPLLHKVLDPAGCARLLRATYTDATQSHVTTVGLLFTRADAAAMASLAHRFDKEGLDRRGDLMPLPYAAKGTVAAGFGPAQRAAWTVSVLTDAPVVVYAVSGWADGRAVDDPQPAEEAMASGATTAPAQAGLGHEARGLADRIERSLRKNAASATEQPS
;
A
#
# COMPACT_ATOMS: atom_id res chain seq x y z
N MET A 1 49.31 -56.98 8.02
CA MET A 1 48.75 -55.63 8.15
C MET A 1 48.39 -55.16 6.76
N LEU A 2 47.09 -55.16 6.44
CA LEU A 2 46.16 -54.02 6.46
C LEU A 2 46.03 -53.41 5.06
N GLY A 3 44.87 -53.63 4.44
CA GLY A 3 44.41 -52.95 3.24
C GLY A 3 42.89 -52.80 3.31
N ALA A 4 42.44 -51.55 3.15
CA ALA A 4 41.08 -51.02 2.92
C ALA A 4 40.97 -49.71 3.71
N GLY A 5 40.59 -48.55 3.19
CA GLY A 5 39.87 -48.22 1.97
C GLY A 5 39.11 -46.93 2.29
N LEU A 6 39.28 -45.89 1.47
CA LEU A 6 38.76 -44.54 1.64
C LEU A 6 37.21 -44.51 1.66
N ILE A 7 36.62 -43.66 2.50
CA ILE A 7 35.34 -43.00 2.20
C ILE A 7 35.48 -41.53 2.59
N SER A 8 35.78 -40.70 1.59
CA SER A 8 35.52 -39.26 1.66
C SER A 8 34.12 -39.02 1.10
N GLY A 9 33.15 -38.84 1.99
CA GLY A 9 31.79 -38.47 1.62
C GLY A 9 31.71 -36.98 1.33
N ALA A 10 31.45 -36.61 0.07
CA ALA A 10 31.16 -35.24 -0.33
C ALA A 10 29.74 -34.85 0.11
N VAL A 11 29.60 -33.79 0.90
CA VAL A 11 28.31 -33.13 1.15
C VAL A 11 28.21 -31.98 0.16
N ALA A 12 27.56 -32.21 -0.98
CA ALA A 12 27.22 -31.16 -1.95
C ALA A 12 25.73 -31.28 -2.27
N GLY A 13 24.89 -30.49 -1.60
CA GLY A 13 23.44 -30.57 -1.77
C GLY A 13 22.63 -29.34 -1.39
N SER A 14 23.24 -28.17 -1.20
CA SER A 14 22.52 -26.96 -0.72
C SER A 14 22.37 -25.83 -1.75
N TRP A 15 22.88 -25.99 -2.97
CA TRP A 15 22.88 -24.90 -3.96
C TRP A 15 21.69 -24.89 -4.94
N LEU A 16 21.01 -26.03 -5.17
CA LEU A 16 19.90 -26.09 -6.15
C LEU A 16 18.55 -25.59 -5.59
N ALA A 17 18.33 -25.71 -4.29
CA ALA A 17 17.10 -25.23 -3.66
C ALA A 17 17.07 -23.70 -3.50
N GLY A 18 18.24 -23.07 -3.33
CA GLY A 18 18.36 -21.61 -3.17
C GLY A 18 18.05 -20.85 -4.47
N ASP A 19 18.54 -21.34 -5.61
CA ASP A 19 18.34 -20.70 -6.92
C ASP A 19 16.88 -20.79 -7.36
N SER A 20 16.24 -21.97 -7.19
CA SER A 20 14.83 -22.19 -7.51
C SER A 20 13.89 -21.29 -6.68
N ALA A 21 14.18 -21.12 -5.39
CA ALA A 21 13.41 -20.23 -4.52
C ALA A 21 13.61 -18.74 -4.88
N GLN A 22 14.83 -18.38 -5.28
CA GLN A 22 15.16 -17.02 -5.68
C GLN A 22 14.52 -16.66 -7.03
N ASP A 23 14.50 -17.59 -7.99
CA ASP A 23 13.79 -17.43 -9.26
C ASP A 23 12.27 -17.35 -9.07
N GLY A 24 11.70 -18.16 -8.19
CA GLY A 24 10.29 -18.06 -7.81
C GLY A 24 9.95 -16.67 -7.22
N ALA A 25 10.80 -16.14 -6.34
CA ALA A 25 10.62 -14.81 -5.76
C ALA A 25 10.79 -13.68 -6.79
N ARG A 26 11.71 -13.82 -7.75
CA ARG A 26 11.84 -12.87 -8.88
C ARG A 26 10.59 -12.90 -9.77
N GLY A 27 10.07 -14.09 -10.05
CA GLY A 27 8.87 -14.30 -10.85
C GLY A 27 7.62 -13.69 -10.21
N SER A 28 7.43 -13.88 -8.90
CA SER A 28 6.30 -13.27 -8.17
C SER A 28 6.40 -11.76 -8.07
N PHE A 29 7.60 -11.21 -7.87
CA PHE A 29 7.85 -9.78 -7.89
C PHE A 29 7.48 -9.15 -9.25
N ALA A 30 7.94 -9.77 -10.35
CA ALA A 30 7.61 -9.32 -11.70
C ALA A 30 6.11 -9.40 -11.98
N ALA A 31 5.47 -10.53 -11.67
CA ALA A 31 4.02 -10.72 -11.84
C ALA A 31 3.20 -9.69 -11.05
N ALA A 32 3.66 -9.31 -9.84
CA ALA A 32 3.02 -8.26 -9.06
C ALA A 32 3.09 -6.89 -9.75
N GLY A 33 4.17 -6.59 -10.47
CA GLY A 33 4.32 -5.36 -11.25
C GLY A 33 3.39 -5.23 -12.44
N ASP A 34 2.87 -6.35 -12.94
CA ASP A 34 2.00 -6.44 -14.11
C ASP A 34 0.50 -6.42 -13.76
N LEU A 35 0.15 -6.49 -12.47
CA LEU A 35 -1.25 -6.56 -12.05
C LEU A 35 -2.09 -5.35 -12.49
N TRP A 36 -1.50 -4.17 -12.62
CA TRP A 36 -2.25 -2.96 -13.02
C TRP A 36 -2.84 -3.05 -14.42
N HIS A 37 -2.24 -3.84 -15.32
CA HIS A 37 -2.73 -4.00 -16.69
C HIS A 37 -3.58 -5.27 -16.87
N GLY A 38 -3.33 -6.32 -16.08
CA GLY A 38 -3.96 -7.64 -16.27
C GLY A 38 -5.11 -7.94 -15.32
N VAL A 39 -5.18 -7.26 -14.17
CA VAL A 39 -6.20 -7.52 -13.16
C VAL A 39 -7.33 -6.49 -13.26
N PRO A 40 -8.60 -6.92 -13.31
CA PRO A 40 -9.73 -6.00 -13.28
C PRO A 40 -9.67 -5.09 -12.06
N VAL A 41 -10.04 -3.82 -12.24
CA VAL A 41 -10.01 -2.83 -11.16
C VAL A 41 -10.82 -3.26 -9.93
N ASP A 42 -11.88 -4.06 -10.11
CA ASP A 42 -12.70 -4.60 -9.02
C ASP A 42 -11.99 -5.66 -8.17
N ARG A 43 -10.90 -6.24 -8.66
CA ARG A 43 -10.05 -7.13 -7.86
C ARG A 43 -8.94 -6.38 -7.13
N LEU A 44 -8.43 -5.30 -7.71
CA LEU A 44 -7.45 -4.42 -7.05
C LEU A 44 -8.12 -3.53 -6.00
N PHE A 45 -9.28 -2.98 -6.32
CA PHE A 45 -10.11 -2.14 -5.46
C PHE A 45 -11.53 -2.71 -5.37
N PRO A 46 -11.80 -3.69 -4.51
CA PRO A 46 -13.13 -4.27 -4.38
C PRO A 46 -14.23 -3.21 -4.13
N PRO A 47 -15.44 -3.38 -4.71
CA PRO A 47 -16.56 -2.47 -4.45
C PRO A 47 -16.89 -2.33 -2.97
N THR A 48 -16.71 -3.40 -2.20
CA THR A 48 -16.82 -3.40 -0.74
C THR A 48 -15.61 -4.09 -0.14
N VAL A 49 -15.01 -3.47 0.88
CA VAL A 49 -13.89 -4.04 1.63
C VAL A 49 -14.33 -4.26 3.08
N GLN A 50 -14.13 -5.48 3.57
CA GLN A 50 -14.43 -5.84 4.96
C GLN A 50 -13.17 -5.75 5.82
N GLY A 51 -13.30 -5.01 6.91
CA GLY A 51 -12.25 -4.66 7.83
C GLY A 51 -12.43 -5.27 9.20
N ARG A 52 -12.49 -6.60 9.30
CA ARG A 52 -12.59 -7.26 10.61
C ARG A 52 -11.47 -6.82 11.54
N GLY A 53 -11.82 -6.36 12.74
CA GLY A 53 -10.87 -5.85 13.74
C GLY A 53 -10.05 -4.62 13.32
N ALA A 54 -10.45 -3.90 12.27
CA ALA A 54 -9.66 -2.77 11.76
C ALA A 54 -9.89 -1.45 12.52
N GLY A 55 -11.01 -1.35 13.22
CA GLY A 55 -11.43 -0.16 13.95
C GLY A 55 -10.87 -0.04 15.36
N PRO A 56 -11.16 1.09 16.05
CA PRO A 56 -10.80 1.29 17.44
C PRO A 56 -11.29 0.15 18.33
N GLY A 57 -10.46 -0.29 19.28
CA GLY A 57 -10.80 -1.40 20.17
C GLY A 57 -11.03 -2.75 19.47
N GLY A 58 -10.59 -2.91 18.22
CA GLY A 58 -10.83 -4.13 17.44
C GLY A 58 -12.24 -4.22 16.86
N ALA A 59 -12.94 -3.10 16.71
CA ALA A 59 -14.22 -3.07 16.02
C ALA A 59 -14.08 -3.40 14.52
N ASP A 60 -15.11 -3.98 13.93
CA ASP A 60 -15.16 -4.20 12.49
C ASP A 60 -15.39 -2.88 11.74
N ARG A 61 -14.80 -2.77 10.55
CA ARG A 61 -15.03 -1.68 9.60
C ARG A 61 -15.54 -2.23 8.28
N THR A 62 -16.30 -1.42 7.55
CA THR A 62 -16.69 -1.71 6.18
C THR A 62 -16.51 -0.45 5.35
N TRP A 63 -15.87 -0.61 4.19
CA TRP A 63 -15.67 0.46 3.22
C TRP A 63 -16.42 0.16 1.94
N THR A 64 -17.11 1.15 1.40
CA THR A 64 -17.79 1.07 0.10
C THR A 64 -17.10 1.99 -0.88
N ARG A 65 -16.66 1.46 -2.03
CA ARG A 65 -15.98 2.22 -3.08
C ARG A 65 -16.97 3.17 -3.73
N ILE A 66 -16.68 4.46 -3.69
CA ILE A 66 -17.51 5.51 -4.28
C ILE A 66 -16.92 6.06 -5.58
N ALA A 67 -15.61 5.85 -5.81
CA ALA A 67 -14.97 6.26 -7.04
C ALA A 67 -13.69 5.49 -7.34
N VAL A 68 -13.35 5.43 -8.63
CA VAL A 68 -12.04 5.03 -9.15
C VAL A 68 -11.52 6.20 -9.96
N ALA A 69 -10.25 6.56 -9.78
CA ALA A 69 -9.62 7.59 -10.60
C ALA A 69 -9.52 7.13 -12.06
N PRO A 70 -9.79 8.02 -13.04
CA PRO A 70 -9.52 7.73 -14.43
C PRO A 70 -8.07 7.30 -14.61
N ASP A 71 -7.87 6.46 -15.60
CA ASP A 71 -6.57 5.90 -15.88
C ASP A 71 -5.60 7.00 -16.34
N SER A 72 -4.67 7.38 -15.46
CA SER A 72 -3.70 8.46 -15.67
C SER A 72 -2.31 8.00 -15.28
N GLY A 73 -1.27 8.56 -15.91
CA GLY A 73 0.10 8.42 -15.42
C GLY A 73 0.29 9.08 -14.03
N CYS A 74 1.53 9.11 -13.53
CA CYS A 74 1.81 9.74 -12.22
C CYS A 74 2.03 11.26 -12.27
N ALA A 75 1.92 11.89 -13.44
CA ALA A 75 2.11 13.33 -13.56
C ALA A 75 1.10 14.08 -12.67
N GLY A 76 1.59 14.94 -11.79
CA GLY A 76 0.76 15.74 -10.88
C GLY A 76 0.00 14.92 -9.82
N ALA A 77 0.35 13.65 -9.64
CA ALA A 77 -0.38 12.78 -8.72
C ALA A 77 0.06 12.86 -7.26
N PHE A 78 1.21 13.47 -7.01
CA PHE A 78 1.79 13.66 -5.69
C PHE A 78 2.20 15.11 -5.49
N ASP A 79 2.22 15.55 -4.23
CA ASP A 79 2.86 16.81 -3.86
C ASP A 79 4.36 16.74 -4.20
N PRO A 80 5.01 17.89 -4.53
CA PRO A 80 6.37 17.90 -5.07
C PRO A 80 7.42 17.17 -4.22
N LEU A 81 7.31 17.22 -2.89
CA LEU A 81 8.25 16.56 -1.99
C LEU A 81 8.06 15.03 -2.00
N LEU A 82 6.82 14.55 -1.93
CA LEU A 82 6.54 13.11 -2.03
C LEU A 82 6.94 12.57 -3.42
N HIS A 83 6.68 13.32 -4.49
CA HIS A 83 7.17 12.98 -5.82
C HIS A 83 8.69 12.77 -5.82
N LYS A 84 9.45 13.72 -5.27
CA LYS A 84 10.93 13.64 -5.21
C LYS A 84 11.42 12.43 -4.41
N VAL A 85 10.71 12.03 -3.35
CA VAL A 85 11.06 10.85 -2.55
C VAL A 85 10.83 9.56 -3.34
N LEU A 86 9.75 9.48 -4.11
CA LEU A 86 9.35 8.28 -4.86
C LEU A 86 10.01 8.19 -6.25
N ASP A 87 10.49 9.30 -6.81
CA ASP A 87 11.11 9.39 -8.13
C ASP A 87 12.18 8.31 -8.42
N PRO A 88 13.09 7.96 -7.48
CA PRO A 88 14.09 6.93 -7.72
C PRO A 88 13.51 5.53 -8.00
N ALA A 89 12.30 5.22 -7.52
CA ALA A 89 11.64 3.96 -7.85
C ALA A 89 10.99 3.98 -9.25
N GLY A 90 10.81 5.16 -9.81
CA GLY A 90 10.08 5.39 -11.05
C GLY A 90 8.59 5.11 -10.94
N CYS A 91 7.80 5.68 -11.85
CA CYS A 91 6.36 5.40 -11.94
C CYS A 91 6.02 4.63 -13.20
N ALA A 92 5.61 3.37 -13.07
CA ALA A 92 4.95 2.63 -14.15
C ALA A 92 3.48 3.07 -14.28
N ARG A 93 2.72 3.01 -13.18
CA ARG A 93 1.31 3.39 -13.15
C ARG A 93 0.88 3.82 -11.75
N LEU A 94 -0.07 4.74 -11.66
CA LEU A 94 -0.76 5.01 -10.40
C LEU A 94 -2.24 4.72 -10.56
N LEU A 95 -2.76 3.84 -9.71
CA LEU A 95 -4.18 3.60 -9.59
C LEU A 95 -4.68 4.14 -8.25
N ARG A 96 -5.90 4.71 -8.24
CA ARG A 96 -6.51 5.23 -7.01
C ARG A 96 -8.00 4.90 -6.96
N ALA A 97 -8.48 4.65 -5.76
CA ALA A 97 -9.90 4.52 -5.50
C ALA A 97 -10.25 5.24 -4.19
N THR A 98 -11.45 5.81 -4.14
CA THR A 98 -11.97 6.49 -2.95
C THR A 98 -13.14 5.69 -2.40
N TYR A 99 -13.14 5.53 -1.10
CA TYR A 99 -14.13 4.79 -0.34
C TYR A 99 -14.81 5.68 0.69
N THR A 100 -16.02 5.32 1.06
CA THR A 100 -16.70 5.84 2.25
C THR A 100 -16.85 4.73 3.28
N ASP A 101 -16.80 5.08 4.56
CA ASP A 101 -17.08 4.13 5.64
C ASP A 101 -18.60 3.83 5.75
N ALA A 102 -18.96 2.85 6.57
CA ALA A 102 -20.35 2.43 6.78
C ALA A 102 -21.26 3.55 7.31
N THR A 103 -20.71 4.53 8.04
CA THR A 103 -21.48 5.67 8.57
C THR A 103 -21.56 6.85 7.59
N GLN A 104 -20.83 6.78 6.48
CA GLN A 104 -20.67 7.88 5.51
C GLN A 104 -20.12 9.17 6.11
N SER A 105 -19.42 9.07 7.24
CA SER A 105 -18.79 10.20 7.92
C SER A 105 -17.36 10.42 7.45
N HIS A 106 -16.72 9.36 6.94
CA HIS A 106 -15.33 9.39 6.51
C HIS A 106 -15.19 8.99 5.05
N VAL A 107 -14.21 9.62 4.39
CA VAL A 107 -13.74 9.27 3.07
C VAL A 107 -12.28 8.88 3.14
N THR A 108 -11.90 7.83 2.40
CA THR A 108 -10.52 7.35 2.34
C THR A 108 -10.14 7.08 0.90
N THR A 109 -9.09 7.74 0.42
CA THR A 109 -8.46 7.41 -0.86
C THR A 109 -7.34 6.41 -0.60
N VAL A 110 -7.35 5.29 -1.32
CA VAL A 110 -6.23 4.34 -1.39
C VAL A 110 -5.57 4.44 -2.76
N GLY A 111 -4.25 4.38 -2.80
CA GLY A 111 -3.46 4.40 -4.02
C GLY A 111 -2.48 3.25 -4.11
N LEU A 112 -2.27 2.77 -5.34
CA LEU A 112 -1.27 1.78 -5.72
C LEU A 112 -0.36 2.41 -6.76
N LEU A 113 0.84 2.83 -6.34
CA LEU A 113 1.90 3.26 -7.24
C LEU A 113 2.72 2.05 -7.66
N PHE A 114 2.49 1.56 -8.87
CA PHE A 114 3.34 0.56 -9.52
C PHE A 114 4.60 1.26 -10.01
N THR A 115 5.76 0.72 -9.63
CA THR A 115 7.08 1.31 -9.88
C THR A 115 7.81 0.57 -11.00
N ARG A 116 8.95 1.12 -11.43
CA ARG A 116 9.87 0.41 -12.37
C ARG A 116 11.07 -0.19 -11.64
N ALA A 117 11.11 -0.05 -10.32
CA ALA A 117 12.21 -0.51 -9.49
C ALA A 117 12.21 -2.03 -9.39
N ASP A 118 13.42 -2.60 -9.33
CA ASP A 118 13.62 -3.98 -8.93
C ASP A 118 13.50 -4.13 -7.39
N ALA A 119 13.58 -5.38 -6.91
CA ALA A 119 13.45 -5.68 -5.50
C ALA A 119 14.52 -4.99 -4.63
N ALA A 120 15.74 -4.79 -5.15
CA ALA A 120 16.81 -4.15 -4.41
C ALA A 120 16.56 -2.64 -4.25
N ALA A 121 16.11 -1.97 -5.31
CA ALA A 121 15.71 -0.58 -5.27
C ALA A 121 14.49 -0.35 -4.36
N MET A 122 13.49 -1.25 -4.39
CA MET A 122 12.35 -1.20 -3.47
C MET A 122 12.77 -1.40 -2.00
N ALA A 123 13.69 -2.33 -1.72
CA ALA A 123 14.25 -2.52 -0.38
C ALA A 123 15.03 -1.30 0.11
N SER A 124 15.81 -0.66 -0.77
CA SER A 124 16.51 0.60 -0.47
C SER A 124 15.53 1.74 -0.17
N LEU A 125 14.45 1.86 -0.96
CA LEU A 125 13.40 2.84 -0.71
C LEU A 125 12.71 2.58 0.65
N ALA A 126 12.35 1.33 0.94
CA ALA A 126 11.74 0.96 2.22
C ALA A 126 12.66 1.29 3.41
N HIS A 127 13.95 0.94 3.31
CA HIS A 127 14.94 1.30 4.33
C HIS A 127 15.07 2.80 4.53
N ARG A 128 14.99 3.58 3.45
CA ARG A 128 15.03 5.04 3.53
C ARG A 128 13.79 5.60 4.24
N PHE A 129 12.60 5.09 3.92
CA PHE A 129 11.36 5.48 4.60
C PHE A 129 11.46 5.25 6.10
N ASP A 130 11.93 4.07 6.52
CA ASP A 130 12.12 3.72 7.93
C ASP A 130 13.18 4.62 8.61
N LYS A 131 14.37 4.70 8.04
CA LYS A 131 15.51 5.43 8.61
C LYS A 131 15.26 6.94 8.73
N GLU A 132 14.59 7.54 7.75
CA GLU A 132 14.32 8.98 7.72
C GLU A 132 12.91 9.34 8.23
N GLY A 133 12.08 8.35 8.61
CA GLY A 133 10.70 8.56 9.06
C GLY A 133 9.81 9.26 8.04
N LEU A 134 10.00 8.97 6.74
CA LEU A 134 9.34 9.69 5.65
C LEU A 134 7.83 9.45 5.61
N ASP A 135 7.37 8.30 6.10
CA ASP A 135 5.97 7.93 6.26
C ASP A 135 5.25 8.77 7.34
N ARG A 136 6.00 9.37 8.27
CA ARG A 136 5.48 10.19 9.37
C ARG A 136 5.48 11.69 9.08
N ARG A 137 6.06 12.11 7.96
CA ARG A 137 6.16 13.52 7.60
C ARG A 137 4.90 14.06 6.94
N GLY A 138 4.27 15.07 7.53
CA GLY A 138 3.07 15.71 6.97
C GLY A 138 3.28 16.39 5.61
N ASP A 139 4.50 16.82 5.30
CA ASP A 139 4.86 17.38 3.99
C ASP A 139 5.09 16.33 2.89
N LEU A 140 5.00 15.03 3.25
CA LEU A 140 5.05 13.88 2.35
C LEU A 140 3.71 13.14 2.29
N MET A 141 2.62 13.77 2.73
CA MET A 141 1.31 13.16 2.74
C MET A 141 0.78 12.95 1.31
N PRO A 142 0.20 11.76 0.98
CA PRO A 142 -0.38 11.51 -0.34
C PRO A 142 -1.56 12.42 -0.67
N LEU A 143 -1.83 12.62 -1.96
CA LEU A 143 -3.01 13.36 -2.43
C LEU A 143 -4.25 12.45 -2.52
N PRO A 144 -5.42 12.92 -2.05
CA PRO A 144 -6.67 12.19 -2.22
C PRO A 144 -7.16 12.25 -3.68
N TYR A 145 -8.19 11.46 -3.97
CA TYR A 145 -8.96 11.56 -5.20
C TYR A 145 -10.39 12.03 -4.90
N ALA A 146 -10.65 13.31 -5.14
CA ALA A 146 -11.92 13.98 -4.89
C ALA A 146 -12.88 13.83 -6.08
N ALA A 147 -13.59 12.70 -6.15
CA ALA A 147 -14.54 12.46 -7.24
C ALA A 147 -15.77 13.38 -7.12
N LYS A 148 -16.02 14.18 -8.16
CA LYS A 148 -17.21 15.03 -8.26
C LYS A 148 -18.50 14.18 -8.23
N GLY A 149 -19.55 14.73 -7.64
CA GLY A 149 -20.84 14.03 -7.53
C GLY A 149 -20.86 12.91 -6.48
N THR A 150 -19.84 12.81 -5.63
CA THR A 150 -19.77 11.87 -4.51
C THR A 150 -19.57 12.62 -3.20
N VAL A 151 -19.70 11.93 -2.07
CA VAL A 151 -19.35 12.48 -0.74
C VAL A 151 -17.87 12.87 -0.61
N ALA A 152 -17.00 12.41 -1.51
CA ALA A 152 -15.60 12.82 -1.56
C ALA A 152 -15.35 14.09 -2.40
N ALA A 153 -16.38 14.77 -2.93
CA ALA A 153 -16.19 15.93 -3.79
C ALA A 153 -15.40 17.07 -3.13
N GLY A 154 -15.52 17.21 -1.80
CA GLY A 154 -14.76 18.17 -1.00
C GLY A 154 -13.41 17.66 -0.49
N PHE A 155 -13.04 16.40 -0.74
CA PHE A 155 -11.87 15.75 -0.12
C PHE A 155 -10.57 16.09 -0.84
N GLY A 156 -10.12 17.34 -0.72
CA GLY A 156 -8.91 17.88 -1.33
C GLY A 156 -7.68 17.90 -0.40
N PRO A 157 -6.60 18.60 -0.79
CA PRO A 157 -5.35 18.65 -0.03
C PRO A 157 -5.49 19.13 1.42
N ALA A 158 -6.42 20.04 1.70
CA ALA A 158 -6.65 20.61 3.03
C ALA A 158 -7.52 19.72 3.94
N GLN A 159 -8.17 18.70 3.38
CA GLN A 159 -9.07 17.79 4.10
C GLN A 159 -8.40 16.50 4.55
N ARG A 160 -7.12 16.30 4.19
CA ARG A 160 -6.34 15.13 4.57
C ARG A 160 -6.09 15.14 6.07
N ALA A 161 -6.49 14.08 6.77
CA ALA A 161 -6.49 14.04 8.23
C ALA A 161 -5.56 12.97 8.81
N ALA A 162 -5.56 11.78 8.23
CA ALA A 162 -4.61 10.73 8.58
C ALA A 162 -4.16 9.97 7.35
N TRP A 163 -2.93 9.46 7.37
CA TRP A 163 -2.37 8.75 6.21
C TRP A 163 -1.44 7.61 6.60
N THR A 164 -1.20 6.72 5.66
CA THR A 164 -0.15 5.70 5.76
C THR A 164 0.49 5.51 4.37
N VAL A 165 1.78 5.20 4.35
CA VAL A 165 2.53 4.84 3.14
C VAL A 165 3.31 3.56 3.45
N SER A 166 3.17 2.55 2.60
CA SER A 166 3.80 1.24 2.72
C SER A 166 4.57 0.96 1.42
N VAL A 167 5.90 0.86 1.53
CA VAL A 167 6.77 0.45 0.41
C VAL A 167 6.88 -1.07 0.47
N LEU A 168 6.33 -1.77 -0.54
CA LEU A 168 6.41 -3.22 -0.58
C LEU A 168 7.80 -3.65 -1.07
N THR A 169 8.43 -4.58 -0.38
CA THR A 169 9.76 -5.10 -0.77
C THR A 169 9.68 -6.36 -1.62
N ASP A 170 8.53 -7.01 -1.65
CA ASP A 170 8.23 -8.23 -2.41
C ASP A 170 7.33 -7.97 -3.63
N ALA A 171 6.99 -6.70 -3.89
CA ALA A 171 6.32 -6.25 -5.11
C ALA A 171 6.81 -4.84 -5.47
N PRO A 172 6.87 -4.46 -6.76
CA PRO A 172 7.25 -3.12 -7.19
C PRO A 172 6.07 -2.14 -7.01
N VAL A 173 5.54 -2.05 -5.78
CA VAL A 173 4.36 -1.23 -5.47
C VAL A 173 4.57 -0.46 -4.17
N VAL A 174 4.21 0.83 -4.21
CA VAL A 174 3.99 1.64 -3.00
C VAL A 174 2.49 1.78 -2.79
N VAL A 175 2.00 1.29 -1.65
CA VAL A 175 0.59 1.41 -1.24
C VAL A 175 0.49 2.61 -0.33
N TYR A 176 -0.52 3.45 -0.53
CA TYR A 176 -0.84 4.49 0.44
C TYR A 176 -2.33 4.60 0.66
N ALA A 177 -2.70 5.16 1.80
CA ALA A 177 -4.06 5.63 2.03
C ALA A 177 -4.03 6.98 2.75
N VAL A 178 -5.04 7.81 2.46
CA VAL A 178 -5.30 9.07 3.13
C VAL A 178 -6.79 9.18 3.42
N SER A 179 -7.13 9.44 4.67
CA SER A 179 -8.49 9.56 5.17
C SER A 179 -8.80 10.99 5.60
N GLY A 180 -10.08 11.32 5.61
CA GLY A 180 -10.61 12.62 6.05
C GLY A 180 -12.12 12.54 6.29
N TRP A 181 -12.69 13.65 6.75
CA TRP A 181 -14.13 13.77 6.96
C TRP A 181 -14.86 14.00 5.63
N ALA A 182 -16.02 13.37 5.48
CA ALA A 182 -16.86 13.48 4.29
C ALA A 182 -17.52 14.87 4.13
N ASP A 183 -17.57 15.67 5.19
CA ASP A 183 -18.14 17.02 5.15
C ASP A 183 -17.19 18.10 4.62
N GLY A 184 -15.96 17.71 4.25
CA GLY A 184 -15.00 18.60 3.59
C GLY A 184 -14.32 19.61 4.51
N ARG A 185 -14.45 19.49 5.85
CA ARG A 185 -13.76 20.36 6.80
C ARG A 185 -12.23 20.27 6.62
N ALA A 186 -11.55 21.41 6.74
CA ALA A 186 -10.10 21.44 6.73
C ALA A 186 -9.53 20.85 8.04
N VAL A 187 -8.28 20.40 7.98
CA VAL A 187 -7.58 19.77 9.10
C VAL A 187 -6.27 20.51 9.35
N ASP A 188 -6.16 21.12 10.52
CA ASP A 188 -4.98 21.93 10.86
C ASP A 188 -3.78 21.07 11.32
N ASP A 189 -4.06 19.91 11.93
CA ASP A 189 -3.04 18.99 12.46
C ASP A 189 -3.32 17.56 11.96
N PRO A 190 -2.94 17.25 10.70
CA PRO A 190 -3.03 15.89 10.18
C PRO A 190 -1.96 15.00 10.83
N GLN A 191 -2.29 13.73 11.08
CA GLN A 191 -1.41 12.80 11.82
C GLN A 191 -1.13 11.52 11.03
N PRO A 192 0.09 10.96 11.07
CA PRO A 192 0.34 9.61 10.57
C PRO A 192 -0.63 8.62 11.22
N ALA A 193 -1.09 7.61 10.48
CA ALA A 193 -2.11 6.68 10.97
C ALA A 193 -1.66 5.95 12.24
N GLU A 194 -0.37 5.60 12.36
CA GLU A 194 0.19 4.98 13.55
C GLU A 194 0.06 5.89 14.79
N GLU A 195 0.39 7.18 14.66
CA GLU A 195 0.26 8.16 15.74
C GLU A 195 -1.20 8.41 16.10
N ALA A 196 -2.08 8.54 15.10
CA ALA A 196 -3.51 8.69 15.29
C ALA A 196 -4.17 7.45 15.94
N MET A 197 -3.56 6.27 15.81
CA MET A 197 -4.02 5.02 16.42
C MET A 197 -3.36 4.75 17.79
N ALA A 198 -2.43 5.59 18.23
CA ALA A 198 -1.72 5.40 19.48
C ALA A 198 -2.67 5.46 20.68
N SER A 199 -2.40 4.61 21.68
CA SER A 199 -3.17 4.59 22.92
C SER A 199 -3.14 5.96 23.61
N GLY A 200 -4.31 6.49 23.96
CA GLY A 200 -4.42 7.79 24.62
C GLY A 200 -4.27 9.01 23.70
N ALA A 201 -4.17 8.83 22.38
CA ALA A 201 -4.17 9.95 21.44
C ALA A 201 -5.51 10.70 21.47
N THR A 202 -5.46 12.03 21.63
CA THR A 202 -6.64 12.90 21.83
C THR A 202 -6.85 13.90 20.69
N THR A 203 -6.03 13.84 19.64
CA THR A 203 -6.20 14.69 18.45
C THR A 203 -7.50 14.36 17.72
N ALA A 204 -8.00 15.31 16.92
CA ALA A 204 -9.25 15.10 16.17
C ALA A 204 -9.18 13.89 15.23
N PRO A 205 -8.09 13.66 14.46
CA PRO A 205 -7.97 12.44 13.65
C PRO A 205 -7.98 11.15 14.48
N ALA A 206 -7.37 11.16 15.67
CA ALA A 206 -7.32 10.01 16.55
C ALA A 206 -8.71 9.65 17.10
N GLN A 207 -9.41 10.62 17.69
CA GLN A 207 -10.73 10.41 18.29
C GLN A 207 -11.80 10.08 17.25
N ALA A 208 -11.67 10.57 16.01
CA ALA A 208 -12.53 10.17 14.90
C ALA A 208 -12.19 8.76 14.35
N GLY A 209 -11.05 8.18 14.71
CA GLY A 209 -10.60 6.90 14.19
C GLY A 209 -10.10 6.95 12.75
N LEU A 210 -9.67 8.12 12.25
CA LEU A 210 -9.21 8.29 10.87
C LEU A 210 -7.91 7.53 10.56
N GLY A 211 -7.05 7.32 11.57
CA GLY A 211 -5.90 6.42 11.43
C GLY A 211 -6.32 4.99 11.10
N HIS A 212 -7.38 4.49 11.76
CA HIS A 212 -7.95 3.17 11.48
C HIS A 212 -8.58 3.08 10.08
N GLU A 213 -9.16 4.18 9.58
CA GLU A 213 -9.66 4.24 8.20
C GLU A 213 -8.52 4.07 7.19
N ALA A 214 -7.46 4.88 7.34
CA ALA A 214 -6.32 4.87 6.43
C ALA A 214 -5.54 3.54 6.48
N ARG A 215 -5.06 3.15 7.68
CA ARG A 215 -4.27 1.92 7.84
C ARG A 215 -5.10 0.68 7.56
N GLY A 216 -6.33 0.65 8.08
CA GLY A 216 -7.25 -0.46 7.91
C GLY A 216 -7.47 -0.77 6.43
N LEU A 217 -7.85 0.22 5.63
CA LEU A 217 -8.10 0.01 4.20
C LEU A 217 -6.82 -0.35 3.43
N ALA A 218 -5.71 0.36 3.67
CA ALA A 218 -4.42 0.08 3.01
C ALA A 218 -3.98 -1.38 3.21
N ASP A 219 -4.02 -1.88 4.44
CA ASP A 219 -3.64 -3.26 4.77
C ASP A 219 -4.49 -4.31 4.03
N ARG A 220 -5.79 -4.04 3.82
CA ARG A 220 -6.69 -4.98 3.11
C ARG A 220 -6.39 -4.98 1.62
N ILE A 221 -6.16 -3.80 1.03
CA ILE A 221 -5.81 -3.68 -0.38
C ILE A 221 -4.44 -4.31 -0.64
N GLU A 222 -3.47 -4.11 0.25
CA GLU A 222 -2.16 -4.78 0.18
C GLU A 222 -2.30 -6.32 0.19
N ARG A 223 -3.10 -6.87 1.13
CA ARG A 223 -3.35 -8.32 1.14
C ARG A 223 -4.04 -8.82 -0.12
N SER A 224 -4.96 -8.04 -0.68
CA SER A 224 -5.61 -8.36 -1.96
C SER A 224 -4.58 -8.37 -3.09
N LEU A 225 -3.70 -7.38 -3.16
CA LEU A 225 -2.63 -7.28 -4.15
C LEU A 225 -1.71 -8.52 -4.10
N ARG A 226 -1.21 -8.87 -2.92
CA ARG A 226 -0.36 -10.06 -2.70
C ARG A 226 -1.08 -11.35 -3.13
N LYS A 227 -2.37 -11.48 -2.82
CA LYS A 227 -3.18 -12.63 -3.26
C LYS A 227 -3.31 -12.71 -4.78
N ASN A 228 -3.55 -11.58 -5.45
CA ASN A 228 -3.64 -11.54 -6.91
C ASN A 228 -2.28 -11.85 -7.57
N ALA A 229 -1.16 -11.38 -7.00
CA ALA A 229 0.20 -11.71 -7.47
C ALA A 229 0.47 -13.23 -7.41
N ALA A 230 0.15 -13.87 -6.28
CA ALA A 230 0.30 -15.32 -6.13
C ALA A 230 -0.53 -16.09 -7.16
N SER A 231 -1.80 -15.71 -7.37
CA SER A 231 -2.65 -16.36 -8.38
C SER A 231 -2.15 -16.15 -9.81
N ALA A 232 -1.53 -15.01 -10.12
CA ALA A 232 -0.95 -14.75 -11.44
C ALA A 232 0.26 -15.66 -11.73
N THR A 233 1.05 -16.03 -10.71
CA THR A 233 2.17 -16.98 -10.87
C THR A 233 1.72 -18.44 -11.00
N GLU A 234 0.53 -18.80 -10.53
CA GLU A 234 -0.01 -20.16 -10.57
C GLU A 234 -0.73 -20.51 -11.89
N GLN A 235 -1.11 -19.50 -12.68
CA GLN A 235 -1.69 -19.68 -14.01
C GLN A 235 -0.66 -19.31 -15.08
N PRO A 236 0.17 -20.25 -15.57
CA PRO A 236 0.99 -19.98 -16.73
C PRO A 236 0.07 -19.80 -17.94
N SER A 237 0.30 -18.72 -18.68
CA SER A 237 -0.33 -18.46 -19.98
C SER A 237 0.09 -19.49 -21.03
#